data_AF-A0A956I8Y5-F1
#
_entry.id   AF-A0A956I8Y5-F1
#
_cell.length_a   1.000
_cell.length_b   1.000
_cell.length_c   1.000
_cell.angle_alpha   90.00
_cell.angle_beta   90.00
_cell.angle_gamma   90.00
#
_symmetry.space_group_name_H-M   'P 1'
#
loop_
_entity.id
_entity.type
_entity.pdbx_description
1 polymer ?
#
loop_
_entity_poly.entity_id
_entity_poly.type
_entity_poly.pdbx_seq_one_letter_code
_entity_poly.pdbx_strand_id
1 'polypeptide(L)'
;MNDATKDFRASRQKMDATLDAARREAQRNDSGRQRAMSSTSAERALEPAVGDYLRRERELRAVSLEEIAQTTRIPLKVLRDLENDRHEQLPGDVFVRGFLRSYSRALGLDDTQVV
;
A
#
# COMPACT_ATOMS: atom_id res chain seq x y z
N MET A 1 58.96 -45.94 -19.63
CA MET A 1 57.79 -46.78 -19.89
C MET A 1 56.77 -46.53 -18.79
N ASN A 2 55.54 -46.18 -19.20
CA ASN A 2 54.21 -46.42 -18.60
C ASN A 2 54.07 -46.38 -17.06
N ASP A 3 53.02 -45.89 -16.44
CA ASP A 3 51.73 -45.27 -16.77
C ASP A 3 51.09 -45.14 -15.38
N ALA A 4 50.81 -43.93 -14.89
CA ALA A 4 50.05 -43.75 -13.64
C ALA A 4 49.50 -42.33 -13.50
N THR A 5 48.88 -41.78 -14.55
CA THR A 5 47.98 -40.60 -14.46
C THR A 5 46.64 -40.96 -13.83
N LYS A 6 46.62 -41.88 -12.86
CA LYS A 6 45.39 -42.49 -12.30
C LYS A 6 45.10 -42.13 -10.84
N ASP A 7 45.81 -41.17 -10.26
CA ASP A 7 45.54 -40.72 -8.88
C ASP A 7 44.78 -39.38 -8.77
N PHE A 8 44.36 -38.80 -9.89
CA PHE A 8 43.54 -37.58 -9.89
C PHE A 8 42.02 -37.82 -9.88
N ARG A 9 41.54 -39.07 -9.84
CA ARG A 9 40.11 -39.41 -9.96
C ARG A 9 39.38 -39.64 -8.63
N ALA A 10 40.09 -39.75 -7.50
CA ALA A 10 39.46 -40.10 -6.21
C ALA A 10 39.32 -38.93 -5.21
N SER A 11 39.87 -37.75 -5.49
CA SER A 11 39.70 -36.56 -4.63
C SER A 11 38.72 -35.51 -5.19
N ARG A 12 38.15 -35.75 -6.37
CA ARG A 12 37.17 -34.87 -7.02
C ARG A 12 35.72 -35.19 -6.65
N GLN A 13 35.50 -36.20 -5.81
CA GLN A 13 34.17 -36.71 -5.46
C GLN A 13 33.93 -36.68 -3.94
N LYS A 14 34.30 -35.59 -3.28
CA LYS A 14 33.77 -35.19 -1.96
C LYS A 14 33.58 -33.67 -1.86
N MET A 15 33.28 -33.02 -2.98
CA MET A 15 32.91 -31.60 -3.04
C MET A 15 31.41 -31.36 -3.32
N ASP A 16 30.59 -32.38 -3.57
CA ASP A 16 29.21 -32.17 -4.06
C ASP A 16 28.09 -32.44 -3.04
N ALA A 17 28.31 -33.22 -1.99
CA ALA A 17 27.20 -33.71 -1.16
C ALA A 17 26.81 -32.81 0.02
N THR A 18 27.67 -31.88 0.44
CA THR A 18 27.41 -31.07 1.65
C THR A 18 26.91 -29.65 1.32
N LEU A 19 27.02 -29.20 0.06
CA LEU A 19 26.55 -27.88 -0.37
C LEU A 19 25.12 -27.88 -0.94
N ASP A 20 24.60 -29.02 -1.38
CA ASP A 20 23.25 -29.12 -1.95
C ASP A 20 22.18 -29.28 -0.84
N ALA A 21 22.53 -29.89 0.31
CA ALA A 21 21.62 -30.00 1.46
C ALA A 21 21.31 -28.64 2.10
N ALA A 22 22.33 -27.77 2.26
CA ALA A 22 22.15 -26.43 2.81
C ALA A 22 21.36 -25.49 1.88
N ARG A 23 21.47 -25.67 0.55
CA ARG A 23 20.68 -24.92 -0.43
C ARG A 23 19.20 -25.35 -0.47
N ARG A 24 18.91 -26.63 -0.25
CA ARG A 24 17.53 -27.16 -0.33
C ARG A 24 16.68 -26.85 0.90
N GLU A 25 17.29 -26.58 2.05
CA GLU A 25 16.57 -26.20 3.28
C GLU A 25 16.30 -24.69 3.35
N ALA A 26 17.24 -23.86 2.87
CA ALA A 26 17.06 -22.41 2.80
C ALA A 26 15.99 -21.95 1.79
N GLN A 27 15.59 -22.81 0.84
CA GLN A 27 14.64 -22.44 -0.22
C GLN A 27 13.19 -22.87 0.04
N ARG A 28 12.89 -23.63 1.10
CA ARG A 28 11.52 -24.16 1.28
C ARG A 28 10.64 -23.34 2.22
N ASN A 29 11.16 -22.66 3.24
CA ASN A 29 10.30 -22.35 4.40
C ASN A 29 10.28 -20.90 4.93
N ASP A 30 10.98 -19.91 4.36
CA ASP A 30 11.02 -18.56 4.96
C ASP A 30 10.39 -17.41 4.13
N SER A 31 10.25 -17.56 2.80
CA SER A 31 9.83 -16.44 1.95
C SER A 31 8.31 -16.26 1.78
N GLY A 32 7.48 -17.11 2.40
CA GLY A 32 6.06 -17.20 2.07
C GLY A 32 5.05 -16.71 3.11
N ARG A 33 5.45 -16.41 4.36
CA ARG A 33 4.47 -16.18 5.44
C ARG A 33 4.64 -14.91 6.28
N GLN A 34 5.83 -14.33 6.40
CA GLN A 34 6.00 -13.10 7.21
C GLN A 34 5.85 -11.78 6.45
N ARG A 35 5.84 -11.77 5.10
CA ARG A 35 5.86 -10.51 4.32
C ARG A 35 4.49 -9.88 4.04
N ALA A 36 3.40 -10.48 4.51
CA ALA A 36 2.04 -10.05 4.17
C ALA A 36 1.28 -9.28 5.26
N MET A 37 1.81 -9.12 6.49
CA MET A 37 1.02 -8.52 7.59
C MET A 37 1.81 -7.59 8.54
N SER A 38 3.00 -7.11 8.15
CA SER A 38 3.83 -6.23 9.00
C SER A 38 4.11 -4.84 8.39
N SER A 39 3.22 -4.31 7.55
CA SER A 39 3.21 -2.88 7.21
C SER A 39 2.49 -2.10 8.31
N THR A 40 3.09 -2.10 9.49
CA THR A 40 2.61 -1.43 10.70
C THR A 40 2.62 0.08 10.53
N SER A 41 1.43 0.67 10.47
CA SER A 41 0.97 2.04 10.79
C SER A 41 1.81 3.28 10.47
N ALA A 42 3.13 3.24 10.60
CA ALA A 42 4.05 4.34 10.30
C ALA A 42 4.18 4.59 8.77
N GLU A 43 4.08 3.56 7.93
CA GLU A 43 4.15 3.73 6.48
C GLU A 43 2.88 4.37 5.90
N ARG A 44 1.71 4.13 6.53
CA ARG A 44 0.46 4.85 6.19
C ARG A 44 0.49 6.33 6.55
N ALA A 45 1.38 6.76 7.44
CA ALA A 45 1.51 8.17 7.82
C ALA A 45 2.28 9.01 6.77
N LEU A 46 2.91 8.36 5.78
CA LEU A 46 3.63 9.01 4.67
C LEU A 46 2.76 9.19 3.42
N GLU A 47 1.68 8.42 3.29
CA GLU A 47 0.63 8.69 2.29
C GLU A 47 -0.19 9.89 2.78
N PRO A 48 -0.33 10.97 2.00
CA PRO A 48 -1.20 12.07 2.38
C PRO A 48 -2.61 11.52 2.64
N ALA A 49 -3.13 11.76 3.84
CA ALA A 49 -4.46 11.32 4.19
C ALA A 49 -5.46 11.92 3.20
N VAL A 50 -6.46 11.13 2.78
CA VAL A 50 -7.38 11.51 1.70
C VAL A 50 -8.11 12.81 2.04
N GLY A 51 -8.45 13.03 3.32
CA GLY A 51 -9.02 14.27 3.81
C GLY A 51 -8.14 15.49 3.58
N ASP A 52 -6.85 15.39 3.91
CA ASP A 52 -5.87 16.45 3.69
C ASP A 52 -5.69 16.77 2.20
N TYR A 53 -5.68 15.74 1.34
CA TYR A 53 -5.62 15.93 -0.11
C TYR A 53 -6.83 16.72 -0.62
N LEU A 54 -8.05 16.32 -0.23
CA LEU A 54 -9.28 17.02 -0.64
C LEU A 54 -9.31 18.47 -0.15
N ARG A 55 -8.90 18.72 1.10
CA ARG A 55 -8.78 20.08 1.64
C ARG A 55 -7.84 20.94 0.80
N ARG A 56 -6.65 20.43 0.51
CA ARG A 56 -5.65 21.16 -0.29
C ARG A 56 -6.19 21.48 -1.68
N GLU A 57 -6.78 20.50 -2.36
CA GLU A 57 -7.34 20.72 -3.70
C GLU A 57 -8.50 21.73 -3.68
N ARG A 58 -9.33 21.71 -2.63
CA ARG A 58 -10.39 22.72 -2.43
C ARG A 58 -9.81 24.12 -2.25
N GLU A 59 -8.82 24.26 -1.37
CA GLU A 59 -8.19 25.55 -1.06
C GLU A 59 -7.42 26.12 -2.26
N LEU A 60 -6.73 25.28 -3.03
CA LEU A 60 -6.06 25.67 -4.27
C LEU A 60 -7.02 26.26 -5.31
N ARG A 61 -8.28 25.80 -5.31
CA ARG A 61 -9.35 26.31 -6.19
C ARG A 61 -10.14 27.46 -5.56
N ALA A 62 -9.78 27.89 -4.34
CA ALA A 62 -10.49 28.90 -3.55
C ALA A 62 -11.99 28.59 -3.33
N VAL A 63 -12.36 27.31 -3.31
CA VAL A 63 -13.76 26.89 -3.09
C VAL A 63 -14.03 26.77 -1.59
N SER A 64 -15.18 27.26 -1.15
CA SER A 64 -15.58 27.14 0.26
C SER A 64 -16.19 25.77 0.56
N LEU A 65 -16.12 25.32 1.82
CA LEU A 65 -16.82 24.10 2.23
C LEU A 65 -18.34 24.24 2.07
N GLU A 66 -18.86 25.44 2.27
CA GLU A 66 -20.27 25.81 2.09
C GLU A 66 -20.72 25.62 0.63
N GLU A 67 -19.86 25.97 -0.33
CA GLU A 67 -20.14 25.80 -1.76
C GLU A 67 -20.11 24.32 -2.19
N ILE A 68 -19.17 23.54 -1.65
CA ILE A 68 -19.18 22.08 -1.82
C ILE A 68 -20.46 21.49 -1.21
N ALA A 69 -20.88 21.94 -0.03
CA ALA A 69 -22.11 21.46 0.62
C ALA A 69 -23.36 21.77 -0.22
N GLN A 70 -23.45 22.97 -0.80
CA GLN A 70 -24.56 23.36 -1.66
C GLN A 70 -24.63 22.51 -2.94
N THR A 71 -23.48 22.27 -3.56
CA THR A 71 -23.37 21.53 -4.82
C THR A 71 -23.61 20.03 -4.65
N THR A 72 -23.03 19.44 -3.60
CA THR A 72 -23.10 17.99 -3.35
C THR A 72 -24.29 17.56 -2.51
N ARG A 73 -24.98 18.51 -1.86
CA ARG A 73 -26.00 18.25 -0.83
C ARG A 73 -25.49 17.46 0.38
N ILE A 74 -24.18 17.38 0.55
CA ILE A 74 -23.56 16.75 1.71
C ILE A 74 -23.52 17.77 2.86
N PRO A 75 -23.93 17.41 4.09
CA PRO A 75 -23.87 18.32 5.23
C PRO A 75 -22.44 18.82 5.50
N LEU A 76 -22.30 20.11 5.85
CA LEU A 76 -21.03 20.73 6.24
C LEU A 76 -20.26 19.93 7.29
N LYS A 77 -20.96 19.33 8.27
CA LYS A 77 -20.34 18.48 9.29
C LYS A 77 -19.62 17.29 8.66
N VAL A 78 -20.28 16.59 7.72
CA VAL A 78 -19.72 15.43 7.02
C VAL A 78 -18.52 15.83 6.19
N LEU A 79 -18.58 16.95 5.46
CA LEU A 79 -17.43 17.43 4.68
C LEU A 79 -16.24 17.80 5.57
N ARG A 80 -16.48 18.42 6.72
CA ARG A 80 -15.42 18.68 7.72
C ARG A 80 -14.84 17.39 8.27
N ASP A 81 -15.67 16.40 8.54
CA ASP A 81 -15.19 15.12 9.06
C ASP A 81 -14.39 14.35 8.00
N LEU A 82 -14.78 14.43 6.72
CA LEU A 82 -13.99 13.91 5.60
C LEU A 82 -12.62 14.58 5.49
N GLU A 83 -12.55 15.93 5.54
CA GLU A 83 -11.27 16.64 5.49
C GLU A 83 -10.38 16.44 6.72
N ASN A 84 -10.92 15.91 7.82
CA ASN A 84 -10.16 15.60 9.03
C ASN A 84 -9.98 14.08 9.21
N ASP A 85 -10.30 13.28 8.18
CA ASP A 85 -10.26 11.81 8.18
C ASP A 85 -11.00 11.17 9.37
N ARG A 86 -12.03 11.85 9.90
CA ARG A 86 -12.88 11.40 11.03
C ARG A 86 -13.98 10.47 10.55
N HIS A 87 -13.58 9.36 9.95
CA HIS A 87 -14.50 8.40 9.32
C HIS A 87 -15.47 7.77 10.32
N GLU A 88 -15.08 7.65 11.59
CA GLU A 88 -15.91 7.15 12.69
C GLU A 88 -17.13 8.03 13.00
N GLN A 89 -17.13 9.28 12.55
CA GLN A 89 -18.25 10.22 12.74
C GLN A 89 -19.20 10.28 11.53
N LEU A 90 -18.89 9.53 10.47
CA LEU A 90 -19.67 9.51 9.25
C LEU A 90 -20.84 8.52 9.38
N PRO A 91 -21.99 8.81 8.75
CA PRO A 91 -23.11 7.89 8.74
C PRO A 91 -22.76 6.65 7.89
N GLY A 92 -22.12 5.65 8.50
CA GLY A 92 -21.76 4.35 7.94
C GLY A 92 -20.63 4.36 6.89
N ASP A 93 -19.67 3.44 7.04
CA ASP A 93 -18.49 3.30 6.15
C ASP A 93 -18.83 3.16 4.65
N VAL A 94 -20.01 2.62 4.34
CA VAL A 94 -20.49 2.43 2.96
C VAL A 94 -20.65 3.76 2.22
N PHE A 95 -20.96 4.85 2.95
CA PHE A 95 -21.22 6.15 2.34
C PHE A 95 -19.95 6.99 2.11
N VAL A 96 -18.84 6.67 2.81
CA VAL A 96 -17.59 7.43 2.74
C VAL A 96 -17.08 7.53 1.31
N ARG A 97 -17.01 6.41 0.59
CA ARG A 97 -16.59 6.39 -0.83
C ARG A 97 -17.49 7.23 -1.73
N GLY A 98 -18.80 7.21 -1.46
CA GLY A 98 -19.78 8.01 -2.20
C GLY A 98 -19.55 9.51 -1.97
N PHE A 99 -19.29 9.90 -0.72
CA PHE A 99 -18.99 11.29 -0.39
C PHE A 99 -17.66 11.75 -0.97
N LEU A 100 -16.61 10.93 -0.90
CA LEU A 100 -15.30 11.22 -1.52
C LEU A 100 -15.47 11.46 -3.02
N ARG A 101 -16.15 10.55 -3.73
CA ARG A 101 -16.44 10.71 -5.16
C ARG A 101 -17.23 11.99 -5.47
N SER A 102 -18.28 12.27 -4.69
CA SER A 102 -19.09 13.48 -4.90
C SER A 102 -18.30 14.75 -4.64
N TYR A 103 -17.41 14.75 -3.64
CA TYR A 103 -16.52 15.86 -3.34
C TYR A 103 -15.53 16.05 -4.49
N SER A 104 -14.81 15.00 -4.89
CA SER A 104 -13.84 15.07 -6.01
C SER A 104 -14.47 15.63 -7.27
N ARG A 105 -15.66 15.15 -7.64
CA ARG A 105 -16.41 15.66 -8.80
C ARG A 105 -16.79 17.14 -8.66
N ALA A 106 -17.18 17.60 -7.47
CA ALA A 106 -17.46 19.01 -7.22
C ALA A 106 -16.21 19.91 -7.38
N LEU A 107 -15.02 19.36 -7.14
CA LEU A 107 -13.74 20.03 -7.41
C LEU A 107 -13.22 19.87 -8.85
N GLY A 108 -13.94 19.12 -9.70
CA GLY A 108 -13.48 18.76 -11.04
C GLY A 108 -12.27 17.82 -11.06
N LEU A 109 -12.04 17.09 -9.96
CA LEU A 109 -11.02 16.04 -9.89
C LEU A 109 -11.55 14.76 -10.55
N ASP A 110 -10.66 14.04 -11.22
CA ASP A 110 -10.95 12.71 -11.73
C ASP A 110 -11.20 11.77 -10.55
N ASP A 111 -12.34 11.07 -10.56
CA ASP A 111 -12.77 10.22 -9.44
C ASP A 111 -11.96 8.92 -9.34
N THR A 112 -11.11 8.61 -10.31
CA THR A 112 -10.14 7.50 -10.26
C THR A 112 -8.93 7.79 -9.37
N GLN A 113 -8.65 9.06 -9.05
CA GLN A 113 -7.47 9.43 -8.25
C GLN A 113 -7.75 9.46 -6.74
N VAL A 114 -9.01 9.34 -6.30
CA VAL A 114 -9.42 9.57 -4.90
C VAL A 114 -10.06 8.33 -4.24
N VAL A 115 -10.35 7.26 -4.99
CA VAL A 115 -11.11 6.07 -4.51
C VAL A 115 -10.35 4.76 -4.69
#